data_AF-A0A150HNR4-F1
#
_entry.id   AF-A0A150HNR4-F1
#
_cell.length_a   1.000
_cell.length_b   1.000
_cell.length_c   1.000
_cell.angle_alpha   90.00
_cell.angle_beta   90.00
_cell.angle_gamma   90.00
#
_symmetry.space_group_name_H-M   'P 1'
#
loop_
_entity.id
_entity.type
_entity.pdbx_description
1 polymer ?
#
loop_
_entity_poly.entity_id
_entity_poly.type
_entity_poly.pdbx_seq_one_letter_code
_entity_poly.pdbx_strand_id
1 'polypeptide(L)'
;MARNDPQMNLRVPMELKEKIEKAALDNGRTITAEAVHRLEESFLRTTNFSNIQADVRIIPLHDGKKRVIYGKLLNTLDLDYTQELSRLRDDIHLSLEVLSNSSFWNSLKFLNKDVLVYQGDNHINVVDNGKKSLGWLTVEDHITDEYMENLRKKSDED
;
A
#
# COMPACT_ATOMS: atom_id res chain seq x y z
N MET A 1 -10.54 30.20 -26.55
CA MET A 1 -10.05 28.83 -26.76
C MET A 1 -11.18 27.88 -26.41
N ALA A 2 -11.69 27.13 -27.38
CA ALA A 2 -12.73 26.14 -27.10
C ALA A 2 -12.13 25.02 -26.24
N ARG A 3 -12.81 24.65 -25.15
CA ARG A 3 -12.42 23.47 -24.34
C ARG A 3 -12.65 22.24 -25.22
N ASN A 4 -11.59 21.49 -25.52
CA ASN A 4 -11.62 20.27 -26.34
C ASN A 4 -12.06 19.03 -25.53
N ASP A 5 -12.63 19.22 -24.34
CA ASP A 5 -13.01 18.12 -23.47
C ASP A 5 -14.25 17.39 -24.05
N PRO A 6 -14.20 16.04 -24.20
CA PRO A 6 -15.33 15.28 -24.70
C PRO A 6 -16.52 15.41 -23.75
N GLN A 7 -17.69 15.76 -24.29
CA GLN A 7 -18.93 15.87 -23.52
C GLN A 7 -19.72 14.57 -23.55
N MET A 8 -20.21 14.14 -22.40
CA MET A 8 -21.06 12.96 -22.25
C MET A 8 -22.45 13.38 -21.78
N ASN A 9 -23.49 12.91 -22.48
CA ASN A 9 -24.87 13.14 -22.06
C ASN A 9 -25.32 12.03 -21.10
N LEU A 10 -25.25 12.30 -19.80
CA LEU A 10 -25.53 11.32 -18.75
C LEU A 10 -27.00 11.35 -18.32
N ARG A 11 -27.71 10.22 -18.46
CA ARG A 11 -29.07 10.04 -17.91
C ARG A 11 -28.98 9.36 -16.55
N VAL A 12 -29.54 10.00 -15.53
CA VAL A 12 -29.55 9.48 -14.15
C VAL A 12 -30.93 9.59 -13.50
N PRO A 13 -31.26 8.73 -12.52
CA PRO A 13 -32.45 8.90 -11.68
C PRO A 13 -32.44 10.23 -10.92
N MET A 14 -33.63 10.78 -10.63
CA MET A 14 -33.78 12.06 -9.92
C MET A 14 -33.06 12.06 -8.57
N GLU A 15 -33.26 10.99 -7.78
CA GLU A 15 -32.65 10.84 -6.47
C GLU A 15 -31.11 10.89 -6.51
N LEU A 16 -30.50 10.35 -7.58
CA LEU A 16 -29.06 10.36 -7.73
C LEU A 16 -28.57 11.77 -8.08
N LYS A 17 -29.30 12.48 -8.93
CA LYS A 17 -28.99 13.88 -9.27
C LYS A 17 -29.03 14.76 -8.01
N GLU A 18 -30.09 14.68 -7.22
CA GLU A 18 -30.23 15.45 -5.97
C GLU A 18 -29.10 15.17 -4.98
N LYS A 19 -28.67 13.92 -4.85
CA LYS A 19 -27.53 13.54 -4.02
C LYS A 19 -26.22 14.19 -4.50
N ILE A 20 -25.98 14.22 -5.81
CA ILE A 20 -24.78 14.85 -6.39
C ILE A 20 -24.83 16.36 -6.18
N GLU A 21 -25.99 17.00 -6.36
CA GLU A 21 -26.16 18.44 -6.15
C GLU A 21 -25.89 18.84 -4.71
N LYS A 22 -26.45 18.10 -3.75
CA LYS A 22 -26.19 18.32 -2.33
C LYS A 22 -24.71 18.14 -2.00
N ALA A 23 -24.10 17.04 -2.45
CA ALA A 23 -22.68 16.79 -2.22
C ALA A 23 -21.78 17.87 -2.85
N ALA A 24 -22.14 18.36 -4.05
CA ALA A 24 -21.41 19.43 -4.71
C ALA A 24 -21.47 20.73 -3.89
N LEU A 25 -22.65 21.07 -3.34
CA LEU A 25 -22.81 22.21 -2.43
C LEU A 25 -21.97 22.05 -1.17
N ASP A 26 -22.10 20.91 -0.48
CA ASP A 26 -21.38 20.62 0.76
C ASP A 26 -19.85 20.65 0.57
N ASN A 27 -19.38 20.25 -0.61
CA ASN A 27 -17.96 20.21 -0.98
C ASN A 27 -17.45 21.48 -1.68
N GLY A 28 -18.30 22.49 -1.89
CA GLY A 28 -17.93 23.73 -2.60
C GLY A 28 -17.49 23.51 -4.05
N ARG A 29 -18.04 22.50 -4.74
CA ARG A 29 -17.74 22.14 -6.14
C ARG A 29 -18.94 22.44 -7.04
N THR A 30 -18.67 22.56 -8.33
CA THR A 30 -19.76 22.50 -9.33
C THR A 30 -20.28 21.06 -9.42
N ILE A 31 -21.54 20.91 -9.82
CA ILE A 31 -22.17 19.58 -10.03
C ILE A 31 -21.34 18.74 -11.00
N THR A 32 -20.88 19.33 -12.10
CA THR A 32 -20.02 18.66 -13.08
C THR A 32 -18.70 18.23 -12.46
N ALA A 33 -18.04 19.10 -11.67
CA ALA A 33 -16.78 18.75 -11.02
C ALA A 33 -16.95 17.62 -9.98
N GLU A 34 -18.04 17.63 -9.20
CA GLU A 34 -18.34 16.55 -8.25
C GLU A 34 -18.67 15.23 -8.97
N ALA A 35 -19.40 15.29 -10.08
CA ALA A 35 -19.71 14.11 -10.89
C ALA A 35 -18.44 13.50 -11.51
N VAL A 36 -17.57 14.33 -12.11
CA VAL A 36 -16.28 13.90 -12.65
C VAL A 36 -15.42 13.29 -11.54
N HIS A 37 -15.31 13.97 -10.40
CA HIS A 37 -14.53 13.49 -9.25
C HIS A 37 -14.96 12.09 -8.79
N ARG A 38 -16.27 11.85 -8.66
CA ARG A 38 -16.80 10.53 -8.26
C ARG A 38 -16.57 9.46 -9.31
N LEU A 39 -16.66 9.80 -10.60
CA LEU A 39 -16.38 8.87 -11.68
C LEU A 39 -14.90 8.48 -11.67
N GLU A 40 -13.99 9.44 -11.57
CA GLU A 40 -12.54 9.20 -11.43
C GLU A 40 -12.23 8.34 -10.19
N GLU A 41 -12.85 8.65 -9.05
CA GLU A 41 -12.71 7.87 -7.83
C GLU A 41 -13.16 6.41 -8.03
N SER A 42 -14.19 6.17 -8.83
CA SER A 42 -14.67 4.82 -9.09
C SER A 42 -13.65 3.95 -9.83
N PHE A 43 -12.91 4.52 -10.78
CA PHE A 43 -11.83 3.83 -11.48
C PHE A 43 -10.60 3.60 -10.58
N LEU A 44 -10.30 4.54 -9.69
CA LEU A 44 -9.25 4.37 -8.67
C LEU A 44 -9.61 3.30 -7.64
N ARG A 45 -10.90 3.13 -7.33
CA ARG A 45 -11.36 2.01 -6.50
C ARG A 45 -11.23 0.70 -7.27
N THR A 46 -11.58 0.65 -8.56
CA THR A 46 -11.41 -0.58 -9.35
C THR A 46 -9.95 -1.04 -9.44
N THR A 47 -8.97 -0.15 -9.54
CA THR A 47 -7.54 -0.52 -9.47
C THR A 47 -7.13 -1.06 -8.09
N ASN A 48 -7.87 -0.71 -7.03
CA ASN A 48 -7.60 -1.13 -5.66
C ASN A 48 -8.45 -2.32 -5.18
N PHE A 49 -9.45 -2.79 -5.96
CA PHE A 49 -10.47 -3.72 -5.46
C PHE A 49 -10.80 -4.93 -6.36
N SER A 50 -9.96 -5.28 -7.34
CA SER A 50 -10.13 -6.59 -8.01
C SER A 50 -9.42 -7.73 -7.25
N ASN A 51 -10.15 -8.26 -6.25
CA ASN A 51 -10.03 -9.59 -5.63
C ASN A 51 -8.84 -9.91 -4.69
N ILE A 52 -9.08 -9.67 -3.37
CA ILE A 52 -8.69 -10.42 -2.14
C ILE A 52 -7.24 -10.94 -2.00
N GLN A 53 -6.53 -10.62 -0.89
CA GLN A 53 -5.74 -11.60 -0.09
C GLN A 53 -4.99 -11.00 1.12
N ALA A 54 -5.71 -10.72 2.22
CA ALA A 54 -5.19 -10.34 3.54
C ALA A 54 -4.28 -9.09 3.63
N ASP A 55 -4.35 -8.36 4.75
CA ASP A 55 -3.34 -7.35 5.10
C ASP A 55 -1.97 -7.97 5.42
N VAL A 56 -1.84 -9.30 5.25
CA VAL A 56 -0.71 -10.13 5.66
C VAL A 56 -0.40 -11.15 4.56
N ARG A 57 0.87 -11.21 4.14
CA ARG A 57 1.44 -12.23 3.25
C ARG A 57 2.47 -13.02 4.04
N ILE A 58 2.50 -14.34 3.87
CA ILE A 58 3.51 -15.21 4.46
C ILE A 58 4.20 -15.96 3.34
N ILE A 59 5.52 -15.89 3.28
CA ILE A 59 6.33 -16.61 2.29
C ILE A 59 7.41 -17.46 2.99
N PRO A 60 7.71 -18.66 2.49
CA PRO A 60 8.87 -19.42 2.96
C PRO A 60 10.17 -18.79 2.44
N LEU A 61 11.21 -18.82 3.29
CA LEU A 61 12.59 -18.51 2.92
C LEU A 61 13.42 -19.80 2.87
N HIS A 62 14.58 -19.72 2.24
CA HIS A 62 15.47 -20.85 1.94
C HIS A 62 16.21 -21.40 3.17
N ASP A 63 16.20 -20.68 4.29
CA ASP A 63 16.87 -21.02 5.55
C ASP A 63 15.93 -21.59 6.63
N GLY A 64 14.75 -22.08 6.23
CA GLY A 64 13.74 -22.61 7.16
C GLY A 64 12.96 -21.54 7.92
N LYS A 65 13.16 -20.26 7.58
CA LYS A 65 12.35 -19.15 8.09
C LYS A 65 11.10 -18.94 7.24
N LYS A 66 10.11 -18.28 7.85
CA LYS A 66 8.98 -17.69 7.15
C LYS A 66 9.05 -16.18 7.30
N ARG A 67 8.84 -15.48 6.20
CA ARG A 67 8.72 -14.03 6.19
C ARG A 67 7.26 -13.64 6.20
N VAL A 68 6.88 -12.81 7.15
CA VAL A 68 5.55 -12.23 7.30
C VAL A 68 5.62 -10.77 6.84
N ILE A 69 4.77 -10.38 5.89
CA ILE A 69 4.71 -9.03 5.33
C ILE A 69 3.31 -8.49 5.53
N TYR A 70 3.18 -7.29 6.10
CA TYR A 70 1.87 -6.71 6.33
C TYR A 70 1.89 -5.18 6.28
N GLY A 71 0.71 -4.57 6.09
CA GLY A 71 0.54 -3.12 6.12
C GLY A 71 -0.16 -2.54 4.90
N LYS A 72 -0.50 -1.25 5.00
CA LYS A 72 -1.37 -0.54 4.04
C LYS A 72 -0.83 -0.48 2.60
N LEU A 73 0.48 -0.62 2.41
CA LEU A 73 1.14 -0.55 1.11
C LEU A 73 1.58 -1.92 0.58
N LEU A 74 1.30 -3.03 1.29
CA LEU A 74 1.68 -4.38 0.87
C LEU A 74 1.25 -4.69 -0.57
N ASN A 75 0.02 -4.33 -0.93
CA ASN A 75 -0.52 -4.60 -2.27
C ASN A 75 -0.31 -3.43 -3.25
N THR A 76 0.41 -2.37 -2.82
CA THR A 76 0.74 -1.20 -3.64
C THR A 76 2.18 -1.28 -4.16
N LEU A 77 3.08 -1.84 -3.38
CA LEU A 77 4.48 -1.98 -3.74
C LEU A 77 4.72 -3.34 -4.38
N ASP A 78 5.21 -3.34 -5.61
CA ASP A 78 5.65 -4.56 -6.30
C ASP A 78 7.12 -4.81 -5.98
N LEU A 79 7.37 -5.62 -4.96
CA LEU A 79 8.69 -5.89 -4.40
C LEU A 79 8.98 -7.39 -4.42
N ASP A 80 10.24 -7.76 -4.67
CA ASP A 80 10.71 -9.12 -4.43
C ASP A 80 10.94 -9.32 -2.92
N TYR A 81 9.99 -9.96 -2.26
CA TYR A 81 10.08 -10.25 -0.83
C TYR A 81 10.98 -11.43 -0.48
N THR A 82 11.50 -12.18 -1.46
CA THR A 82 12.30 -13.40 -1.23
C THR A 82 13.78 -13.13 -0.95
N GLN A 83 14.23 -11.89 -1.21
CA GLN A 83 15.63 -11.46 -1.04
C GLN A 83 16.04 -11.21 0.42
N GLU A 84 17.32 -10.90 0.66
CA GLU A 84 17.84 -10.53 1.99
C GLU A 84 17.23 -9.22 2.51
N LEU A 85 17.08 -9.09 3.85
CA LEU A 85 16.44 -7.92 4.47
C LEU A 85 17.13 -6.59 4.10
N SER A 86 18.46 -6.57 3.98
CA SER A 86 19.21 -5.36 3.61
C SER A 86 18.85 -4.85 2.22
N ARG A 87 18.78 -5.74 1.23
CA ARG A 87 18.40 -5.39 -0.14
C ARG A 87 16.93 -5.01 -0.24
N LEU A 88 16.06 -5.78 0.43
CA LEU A 88 14.63 -5.45 0.50
C LEU A 88 14.39 -4.08 1.13
N ARG A 89 15.14 -3.70 2.16
CA ARG A 89 15.07 -2.36 2.77
C ARG A 89 15.37 -1.28 1.74
N ASP A 90 16.43 -1.45 0.96
CA ASP A 90 16.85 -0.47 -0.05
C ASP A 90 15.79 -0.33 -1.16
N ASP A 91 15.19 -1.43 -1.59
CA ASP A 91 14.10 -1.44 -2.57
C ASP A 91 12.82 -0.78 -2.03
N ILE A 92 12.47 -1.02 -0.76
CA ILE A 92 11.35 -0.34 -0.08
C ILE A 92 11.61 1.17 -0.03
N HIS A 93 12.83 1.58 0.31
CA HIS A 93 13.20 3.00 0.36
C HIS A 93 13.02 3.67 -1.00
N LEU A 94 13.60 3.07 -2.05
CA LEU A 94 13.47 3.58 -3.42
C LEU A 94 12.01 3.65 -3.87
N SER A 95 11.22 2.62 -3.55
CA SER A 95 9.81 2.57 -3.93
C SER A 95 8.98 3.64 -3.24
N LEU A 96 9.24 3.92 -1.95
CA LEU A 96 8.56 4.98 -1.21
C LEU A 96 8.93 6.37 -1.72
N GLU A 97 10.19 6.59 -2.10
CA GLU A 97 10.67 7.84 -2.70
C GLU A 97 9.99 8.09 -4.06
N VAL A 98 9.86 7.06 -4.90
CA VAL A 98 9.12 7.18 -6.16
C VAL A 98 7.62 7.42 -5.90
N LEU A 99 7.04 6.70 -4.93
CA LEU A 99 5.62 6.82 -4.59
C LEU A 99 5.26 8.21 -4.08
N SER A 100 6.12 8.85 -3.27
CA SER A 100 5.89 10.20 -2.77
C SER A 100 5.85 11.24 -3.90
N ASN A 101 6.60 11.00 -4.98
CA ASN A 101 6.77 11.92 -6.11
C ASN A 101 5.79 11.67 -7.27
N SER A 102 5.08 10.54 -7.29
CA SER A 102 4.29 10.10 -8.45
C SER A 102 2.87 10.67 -8.54
N SER A 103 2.30 11.23 -7.46
CA SER A 103 0.93 11.77 -7.46
C SER A 103 0.66 12.76 -6.33
N PHE A 104 -0.16 13.79 -6.61
CA PHE A 104 -0.58 14.83 -5.64
C PHE A 104 -1.15 14.24 -4.34
N TRP A 105 -1.92 13.15 -4.42
CA TRP A 105 -2.49 12.48 -3.25
C TRP A 105 -1.47 11.66 -2.45
N ASN A 106 -0.43 11.11 -3.09
CA ASN A 106 0.66 10.48 -2.38
C ASN A 106 1.52 11.54 -1.70
N SER A 107 1.80 12.67 -2.37
CA SER A 107 2.42 13.82 -1.72
C SER A 107 1.64 14.23 -0.45
N LEU A 108 0.31 14.27 -0.50
CA LEU A 108 -0.54 14.56 0.66
C LEU A 108 -0.44 13.51 1.79
N LYS A 109 -0.34 12.19 1.48
CA LYS A 109 -0.15 11.12 2.48
C LYS A 109 1.21 11.22 3.20
N PHE A 110 2.21 11.79 2.54
CA PHE A 110 3.58 11.95 3.02
C PHE A 110 3.82 13.35 3.64
N LEU A 111 2.84 14.27 3.57
CA LEU A 111 2.97 15.61 4.17
C LEU A 111 3.23 15.53 5.67
N ASN A 112 4.20 16.32 6.13
CA ASN A 112 4.64 16.41 7.52
C ASN A 112 5.11 15.06 8.11
N LYS A 113 5.57 14.13 7.27
CA LYS A 113 6.16 12.86 7.70
C LYS A 113 7.61 12.82 7.29
N ASP A 114 8.45 12.41 8.24
CA ASP A 114 9.82 12.04 7.95
C ASP A 114 9.86 10.52 7.76
N VAL A 115 9.59 10.09 6.52
CA VAL A 115 9.39 8.68 6.19
C VAL A 115 10.76 8.00 6.07
N LEU A 116 11.02 7.09 7.01
CA LEU A 116 12.25 6.30 7.04
C LEU A 116 11.92 4.80 6.98
N VAL A 117 12.82 4.03 6.37
CA VAL A 117 12.76 2.57 6.35
C VAL A 117 13.74 2.06 7.39
N TYR A 118 13.24 1.67 8.56
CA TYR A 118 14.05 1.14 9.64
C TYR A 118 14.23 -0.37 9.48
N GLN A 119 15.46 -0.86 9.66
CA GLN A 119 15.78 -2.28 9.67
C GLN A 119 16.38 -2.65 11.02
N GLY A 120 15.82 -3.67 11.67
CA GLY A 120 16.44 -4.39 12.78
C GLY A 120 17.05 -5.71 12.33
N ASP A 121 17.39 -6.59 13.28
CA ASP A 121 18.07 -7.86 12.99
C ASP A 121 17.23 -8.81 12.12
N ASN A 122 15.92 -8.83 12.32
CA ASN A 122 14.99 -9.74 11.65
C ASN A 122 13.75 -9.06 11.07
N HIS A 123 13.68 -7.73 11.06
CA HIS A 123 12.49 -7.03 10.59
C HIS A 123 12.80 -5.69 9.93
N ILE A 124 11.86 -5.24 9.09
CA ILE A 124 11.83 -3.92 8.47
C ILE A 124 10.51 -3.25 8.83
N ASN A 125 10.54 -1.96 9.14
CA ASN A 125 9.34 -1.18 9.42
C ASN A 125 9.46 0.22 8.81
N VAL A 126 8.37 0.69 8.21
CA VAL A 126 8.26 2.05 7.71
C VAL A 126 7.80 2.96 8.86
N VAL A 127 8.63 3.92 9.24
CA VAL A 127 8.47 4.75 10.45
C VAL A 127 8.47 6.25 10.14
N ASP A 128 7.84 7.01 11.03
CA ASP A 128 7.85 8.47 11.09
C ASP A 128 8.94 8.91 12.08
N ASN A 129 9.87 9.75 11.62
CA ASN A 129 10.94 10.35 12.43
C ASN A 129 11.74 9.30 13.22
N GLY A 130 11.99 8.15 12.59
CA GLY A 130 12.83 7.06 13.09
C GLY A 130 12.27 6.27 14.27
N LYS A 131 11.06 6.58 14.77
CA LYS A 131 10.55 5.97 16.01
C LYS A 131 9.13 5.41 15.91
N LYS A 132 8.23 6.08 15.18
CA LYS A 132 6.81 5.71 15.20
C LYS A 132 6.45 4.94 13.94
N SER A 133 6.03 3.68 14.06
CA SER A 133 5.54 2.94 12.89
C SER A 133 4.37 3.67 12.22
N LEU A 134 4.44 3.77 10.90
CA LEU A 134 3.39 4.34 10.06
C LEU A 134 2.31 3.30 9.72
N GLY A 135 2.57 2.01 9.98
CA GLY A 135 1.71 0.89 9.56
C GLY A 135 1.59 0.76 8.04
N TRP A 136 2.57 1.30 7.31
CA TRP A 136 2.58 1.30 5.85
C TRP A 136 3.11 -0.01 5.30
N LEU A 137 4.23 -0.49 5.85
CA LEU A 137 4.77 -1.80 5.55
C LEU A 137 5.64 -2.26 6.72
N THR A 138 5.42 -3.51 7.12
CA THR A 138 6.26 -4.25 8.07
C THR A 138 6.61 -5.59 7.45
N VAL A 139 7.87 -5.99 7.59
CA VAL A 139 8.41 -7.28 7.17
C VAL A 139 9.09 -7.92 8.36
N GLU A 140 8.80 -9.18 8.68
CA GLU A 140 9.40 -9.90 9.80
C GLU A 140 9.80 -11.32 9.41
N ASP A 141 11.01 -11.72 9.76
CA ASP A 141 11.52 -13.07 9.58
C ASP A 141 11.40 -13.87 10.88
N HIS A 142 10.71 -15.01 10.77
CA HIS A 142 10.41 -15.91 11.88
C HIS A 142 11.00 -17.30 11.62
N ILE A 143 11.75 -17.83 12.57
CA ILE A 143 12.20 -19.23 12.53
C ILE A 143 10.98 -20.14 12.82
N THR A 144 10.85 -21.25 12.09
CA THR A 144 9.76 -22.20 12.30
C THR A 144 10.15 -23.34 13.24
N ASP A 145 9.20 -23.84 14.03
CA ASP A 145 9.41 -24.97 14.95
C ASP A 145 9.90 -26.23 14.20
N GLU A 146 9.39 -26.46 12.99
CA GLU A 146 9.81 -27.55 12.10
C GLU A 146 11.32 -27.49 11.78
N TYR A 147 11.86 -26.28 11.55
CA TYR A 147 13.29 -26.09 11.35
C TYR A 147 14.09 -26.36 12.63
N MET A 148 13.61 -25.88 13.78
CA MET A 148 14.27 -26.10 15.08
C MET A 148 14.28 -27.59 15.47
N GLU A 149 13.22 -28.33 15.16
CA GLU A 149 13.13 -29.77 15.42
C GLU A 149 14.07 -30.56 14.51
N ASN A 150 14.18 -30.19 13.23
CA ASN A 150 15.12 -30.80 12.29
C ASN A 150 16.60 -30.54 12.66
N LEU A 151 16.93 -29.34 13.15
CA LEU A 151 18.26 -29.01 13.65
C LEU A 151 18.66 -29.87 14.85
N ARG A 152 17.73 -30.07 15.80
CA ARG A 152 17.96 -30.92 16.99
C ARG A 152 18.17 -32.39 16.61
N LYS A 153 17.34 -32.92 15.69
CA LYS A 153 17.51 -34.29 15.19
C LYS A 153 18.88 -34.49 14.53
N LYS A 154 19.36 -33.50 13.78
CA LYS A 154 20.68 -33.56 13.12
C LYS A 154 21.85 -33.52 14.10
N SER A 155 21.72 -32.80 15.22
CA SER A 155 22.77 -32.75 16.25
C SER A 155 22.80 -33.98 17.16
N ASP A 156 21.72 -34.75 17.22
CA ASP A 156 21.63 -35.98 18.00
C ASP A 156 22.13 -37.21 17.21
N GLU A 157 22.39 -37.06 15.91
CA GLU A 157 22.91 -38.10 15.00
C GLU A 157 24.44 -38.05 14.79
N ASP A 158 25.12 -37.03 15.33
CA ASP A 158 26.58 -36.84 15.34
C ASP A 158 27.20 -37.16 16.72
#